data_AF-A0A7W3T4S1-F1
#
_entry.id   AF-A0A7W3T4S1-F1
#
_cell.length_a   1.000
_cell.length_b   1.000
_cell.length_c   1.000
_cell.angle_alpha   90.00
_cell.angle_beta   90.00
_cell.angle_gamma   90.00
#
_symmetry.space_group_name_H-M   'P 1'
#
loop_
_entity.id
_entity.type
_entity.pdbx_description
1 polymer ?
#
loop_
_entity_poly.entity_id
_entity_poly.type
_entity_poly.pdbx_seq_one_letter_code
_entity_poly.pdbx_strand_id
1 'polypeptide(L)' 'MIVELSPLPTPLPHRDEVNARIRLLMEQPAGVERTREYARLLTLWAAAGRPELVTAA' A
#
# COMPACT_ATOMS: atom_id res chain seq x y z
N MET A 1 7.79 27.24 -22.20
CA MET A 1 6.74 26.80 -21.27
C MET A 1 7.02 25.34 -20.96
N ILE A 2 7.66 25.06 -19.82
CA ILE A 2 7.91 23.68 -19.39
C ILE A 2 6.61 23.21 -18.74
N VAL A 3 5.95 22.23 -19.36
CA VAL A 3 4.81 21.55 -18.75
C VAL A 3 5.39 20.57 -17.73
N GLU A 4 5.27 20.87 -16.44
CA GLU A 4 5.52 19.92 -15.37
C GLU A 4 4.54 18.75 -15.53
N LEU A 5 5.03 17.62 -16.03
CA LEU A 5 4.29 16.36 -16.03
C LEU A 5 4.14 15.96 -14.56
N SER A 6 2.96 16.17 -13.99
CA SER A 6 2.62 15.62 -12.68
C SER A 6 2.94 14.13 -12.69
N PRO A 7 3.62 13.58 -11.67
CA PRO A 7 3.95 12.16 -11.64
C PRO A 7 2.66 11.36 -11.80
N LEU A 8 2.67 10.43 -12.75
CA LEU A 8 1.57 9.48 -12.89
C LEU A 8 1.33 8.83 -11.52
N PRO A 9 0.08 8.67 -11.08
CA PRO A 9 -0.22 8.05 -9.81
C PRO A 9 0.45 6.67 -9.78
N THR A 10 1.31 6.43 -8.80
CA THR A 10 1.91 5.11 -8.61
C THR A 10 0.77 4.11 -8.43
N PRO A 11 0.69 3.06 -9.27
CA PRO A 11 -0.38 2.08 -9.14
C PRO A 11 -0.34 1.46 -7.75
N LEU A 12 -1.51 1.35 -7.12
CA LEU A 12 -1.63 0.68 -5.84
C LEU A 12 -1.28 -0.80 -6.01
N PRO A 13 -0.58 -1.42 -5.04
CA PRO A 13 -0.29 -2.85 -5.10
C PRO A 13 -1.58 -3.65 -4.99
N HIS A 14 -1.57 -4.86 -5.57
CA HIS A 14 -2.69 -5.78 -5.42
C HIS A 14 -2.90 -6.13 -3.93
N ARG A 15 -4.15 -6.36 -3.53
CA ARG A 15 -4.50 -6.64 -2.13
C ARG A 15 -3.76 -7.85 -1.56
N ASP A 16 -3.50 -8.85 -2.40
CA ASP A 16 -2.76 -10.05 -2.01
C ASP A 16 -1.29 -9.78 -1.69
N GLU A 17 -0.66 -8.83 -2.38
CA GLU A 17 0.70 -8.41 -2.06
C GLU A 17 0.76 -7.71 -0.69
N VAL A 18 -0.22 -6.86 -0.40
CA VAL A 18 -0.32 -6.19 0.92
C VAL A 18 -0.57 -7.24 2.01
N ASN A 19 -1.44 -8.22 1.77
CA ASN A 19 -1.69 -9.32 2.68
C ASN A 19 -0.42 -10.16 2.94
N ALA A 20 0.38 -10.43 1.91
CA ALA A 20 1.64 -11.16 2.05
C ALA A 20 2.63 -10.40 2.94
N ARG A 21 2.76 -9.07 2.74
CA ARG A 21 3.61 -8.21 3.57
C ARG A 21 3.14 -8.18 5.03
N ILE A 22 1.83 -8.14 5.27
CA ILE A 22 1.27 -8.21 6.63
C ILE A 22 1.64 -9.52 7.30
N ARG A 23 1.56 -10.67 6.60
CA ARG A 23 1.94 -11.97 7.16
C ARG A 23 3.41 -11.99 7.57
N LEU A 24 4.31 -11.56 6.68
CA LEU A 24 5.74 -11.44 6.99
C LEU A 24 6.02 -10.47 8.15
N LEU A 25 5.26 -9.38 8.27
CA LEU A 25 5.40 -8.44 9.37
C LEU A 25 5.00 -9.09 10.72
N MET A 26 4.01 -9.97 10.74
CA MET A 26 3.57 -10.64 11.96
C MET A 26 4.57 -11.70 12.47
N GLU A 27 5.50 -12.15 11.63
CA GLU A 27 6.62 -13.02 12.05
C GLU A 27 7.65 -12.27 12.90
N GLN A 28 7.64 -10.93 12.86
CA GLN A 28 8.54 -10.09 13.66
C GLN A 28 8.01 -9.93 15.09
N PRO A 29 8.90 -9.79 16.10
CA PRO A 29 8.49 -9.52 17.47
C PRO A 29 7.67 -8.24 17.58
N ALA A 30 6.78 -8.19 18.58
CA ALA A 30 5.96 -7.01 18.82
C ALA A 30 6.84 -5.81 19.20
N GLY A 31 6.59 -4.68 18.55
CA GLY A 31 7.33 -3.45 18.77
C GLY A 31 6.69 -2.26 18.07
N VAL A 32 7.15 -1.06 18.44
CA VAL A 32 6.63 0.21 17.90
C VAL A 32 6.75 0.26 16.38
N GLU A 33 7.88 -0.20 15.83
CA GLU A 33 8.11 -0.25 14.39
C GLU A 33 7.15 -1.21 13.68
N ARG A 34 6.91 -2.39 14.25
CA ARG A 34 5.93 -3.34 13.70
C ARG A 34 4.53 -2.74 13.70
N THR A 35 4.13 -2.06 14.76
CA THR A 35 2.82 -1.39 14.85
C THR A 35 2.67 -0.29 13.80
N ARG A 36 3.71 0.54 13.63
CA ARG A 36 3.71 1.62 12.64
C ARG A 36 3.57 1.07 11.23
N GLU A 37 4.35 0.05 10.89
CA GLU A 37 4.29 -0.56 9.55
C GLU A 37 2.97 -1.30 9.32
N TYR A 38 2.42 -1.94 10.35
CA TYR A 38 1.11 -2.58 10.25
C TYR A 38 0.00 -1.57 9.94
N ALA A 39 -0.02 -0.42 10.62
CA ALA A 39 -0.98 0.65 10.34
C ALA A 39 -0.86 1.20 8.91
N ARG A 40 0.38 1.33 8.41
CA ARG A 40 0.64 1.73 7.01
C ARG A 40 0.08 0.69 6.03
N LEU A 41 0.34 -0.59 6.26
CA LEU A 41 -0.15 -1.66 5.40
C LEU A 41 -1.68 -1.78 5.43
N LEU A 42 -2.33 -1.55 6.57
CA LEU A 42 -3.80 -1.50 6.64
C LEU A 42 -4.39 -0.35 5.82
N THR A 43 -3.74 0.82 5.85
CA THR A 43 -4.14 1.97 5.01
C THR A 43 -4.02 1.64 3.52
N LEU A 44 -2.92 0.99 3.15
CA LEU A 44 -2.65 0.55 1.78
C LEU A 44 -3.65 -0.53 1.31
N TRP A 45 -3.96 -1.49 2.18
CA TRP A 45 -4.94 -2.55 1.93
C TRP A 45 -6.34 -1.99 1.71
N ALA A 46 -6.72 -0.96 2.47
CA ALA A 46 -8.00 -0.27 2.32
C ALA A 46 -8.08 0.50 0.99
N ALA A 47 -6.98 1.13 0.57
CA ALA A 47 -6.91 1.82 -0.71
C ALA A 47 -6.97 0.84 -1.89
N ALA A 48 -6.24 -0.28 -1.83
CA ALA A 48 -6.22 -1.32 -2.87
C ALA A 48 -7.56 -2.05 -3.05
N GLY A 49 -8.45 -1.98 -2.05
CA GLY A 49 -9.80 -2.55 -2.12
C GLY A 49 -10.85 -1.64 -2.75
N ARG A 50 -10.50 -0.41 -3.14
CA ARG A 50 -11.42 0.54 -3.78
C ARG A 50 -11.33 0.43 -5.30
N PRO A 51 -12.37 -0.07 -5.99
CA PRO A 51 -12.35 -0.23 -7.44
C PRO A 51 -12.16 1.11 -8.17
N GLU A 52 -12.63 2.23 -7.61
CA GLU A 52 -12.40 3.58 -8.16
C GLU A 52 -10.93 4.05 -8.15
N LEU A 53 -10.03 3.40 -7.40
CA LEU A 53 -8.60 3.72 -7.37
C LEU A 53 -7.75 2.74 -8.18
N VAL A 54 -8.35 1.66 -8.70
CA VAL A 54 -7.72 0.75 -9.65
C VAL A 54 -7.94 1.34 -11.04
N THR A 55 -7.12 2.32 -11.42
CA THR A 55 -7.08 2.77 -12.82
C THR A 55 -6.74 1.58 -13.70
N ALA A 56 -7.64 1.29 -14.64
CA ALA A 56 -7.50 0.25 -15.64
C ALA A 56 -6.13 0.32 -16.33
N ALA A 57 -5.43 -0.81 -16.34
CA ALA A 57 -4.22 -1.03 -17.14
C ALA A 57 -4.60 -1.53 -18.54
#